data_AF-A0A0F2PF87-F1
#
_entry.id   AF-A0A0F2PF87-F1
#
_cell.length_a   1.000
_cell.length_b   1.000
_cell.length_c   1.000
_cell.angle_alpha   90.00
_cell.angle_beta   90.00
_cell.angle_gamma   90.00
#
_symmetry.space_group_name_H-M   'P 1'
#
loop_
_entity.id
_entity.type
_entity.pdbx_description
1 polymer ?
#
loop_
_entity_poly.entity_id
_entity_poly.type
_entity_poly.pdbx_seq_one_letter_code
_entity_poly.pdbx_strand_id
1 'polypeptide(L)' 'MKFKASEVGIDHDDLIEGIKVGKSDFEMAEEFDVTEKLIQNLRDHFMRHGLGSIMGQD' A
#
# COMPACT_ATOMS: atom_id res chain seq x y z
N MET A 1 19.07 5.20 1.68
CA MET A 1 18.01 5.18 0.66
C MET A 1 16.71 5.61 1.35
N LYS A 2 16.41 6.91 1.36
CA LYS A 2 15.23 7.48 2.03
C LYS A 2 14.01 7.23 1.15
N PHE A 3 13.02 6.54 1.71
CA PHE A 3 11.77 6.19 1.05
C PHE A 3 11.02 7.48 0.64
N LYS A 4 10.87 7.69 -0.66
CA LYS A 4 10.09 8.79 -1.27
C LYS A 4 8.58 8.51 -1.25
N ALA A 5 8.04 7.67 -0.36
CA ALA A 5 6.59 7.42 -0.36
C ALA A 5 5.78 8.72 -0.17
N SER A 6 6.31 9.69 0.59
CA SER A 6 5.68 11.01 0.78
C SER A 6 5.85 11.99 -0.40
N GLU A 7 6.77 11.73 -1.34
CA GLU A 7 6.94 12.57 -2.55
C GLU A 7 6.21 11.99 -3.77
N VAL A 8 5.69 10.76 -3.69
CA VAL A 8 5.13 10.03 -4.83
C VAL A 8 3.61 10.16 -4.91
N GLY A 9 2.95 10.71 -3.88
CA GLY A 9 1.51 11.05 -3.95
C GLY A 9 0.59 9.82 -4.02
N ILE A 10 1.05 8.64 -3.59
CA ILE A 10 0.21 7.46 -3.49
C ILE A 10 -0.87 7.74 -2.45
N ASP A 11 -2.13 7.69 -2.88
CA ASP A 11 -3.25 7.73 -1.96
C ASP A 11 -3.28 6.40 -1.18
N HIS A 12 -3.14 6.50 0.14
CA HIS A 12 -3.20 5.33 1.00
C HIS A 12 -4.58 4.67 0.94
N ASP A 13 -5.65 5.42 0.70
CA ASP A 13 -6.99 4.86 0.59
C ASP A 13 -7.12 3.99 -0.67
N ASP A 14 -6.60 4.47 -1.82
CA ASP A 14 -6.57 3.70 -3.07
C ASP A 14 -5.70 2.43 -2.94
N LEU A 15 -4.56 2.53 -2.23
CA LEU A 15 -3.73 1.37 -1.95
C LEU A 15 -4.48 0.33 -1.10
N ILE A 16 -5.21 0.78 -0.08
CA ILE A 16 -6.01 -0.09 0.79
C ILE A 16 -7.15 -0.74 0.00
N GLU A 17 -7.83 0.01 -0.87
CA GLU A 17 -8.84 -0.55 -1.77
C GLU A 17 -8.25 -1.59 -2.71
N GLY A 18 -7.10 -1.30 -3.33
CA GLY A 18 -6.35 -2.24 -4.18
C GLY A 18 -6.04 -3.55 -3.45
N ILE A 19 -5.57 -3.45 -2.19
CA ILE A 19 -5.32 -4.62 -1.34
C ILE A 19 -6.62 -5.37 -0.99
N LYS A 20 -7.71 -4.64 -0.67
CA LYS A 20 -9.02 -5.22 -0.32
C LYS A 20 -9.67 -5.98 -1.46
N VAL A 21 -9.58 -5.45 -2.69
CA VAL A 21 -10.13 -6.11 -3.89
C VAL A 21 -9.19 -7.20 -4.44
N GLY A 22 -7.99 -7.34 -3.87
CA GLY A 22 -7.04 -8.38 -4.23
C GLY A 22 -6.21 -8.08 -5.48
N LYS A 23 -5.96 -6.80 -5.79
CA LYS A 23 -5.03 -6.42 -6.88
C LYS A 23 -3.64 -6.97 -6.60
N SER A 24 -2.95 -7.33 -7.68
CA SER A 24 -1.54 -7.70 -7.61
C SER A 24 -0.65 -6.48 -7.37
N ASP A 25 0.55 -6.72 -6.83
CA ASP A 25 1.53 -5.66 -6.60
C ASP A 25 1.95 -4.97 -7.92
N PHE A 26 1.91 -5.71 -9.04
CA PHE A 26 2.17 -5.19 -10.39
C PHE A 26 1.07 -4.24 -10.89
N GLU A 27 -0.21 -4.63 -10.75
CA GLU A 27 -1.33 -3.77 -11.15
C GLU A 27 -1.34 -2.46 -10.35
N MET A 28 -1.11 -2.54 -9.04
CA MET A 28 -0.99 -1.35 -8.20
C MET A 28 0.24 -0.51 -8.58
N ALA A 29 1.37 -1.14 -8.89
CA ALA A 29 2.58 -0.44 -9.31
C ALA A 29 2.35 0.37 -10.59
N GLU A 30 1.69 -0.21 -11.60
CA GLU A 30 1.33 0.48 -12.84
C GLU A 30 0.30 1.59 -12.59
N GLU A 31 -0.74 1.34 -11.79
CA GLU A 31 -1.78 2.34 -11.48
C GLU A 31 -1.23 3.56 -10.73
N PHE A 32 -0.31 3.33 -9.79
CA PHE A 32 0.29 4.39 -8.99
C PHE A 32 1.55 5.01 -9.63
N ASP A 33 1.96 4.53 -10.81
CA ASP A 33 3.22 4.90 -11.48
C ASP A 33 4.46 4.75 -10.56
N VAL A 34 4.52 3.61 -9.88
CA VAL A 34 5.59 3.29 -8.93
C VAL A 34 6.19 1.93 -9.17
N THR A 35 7.30 1.64 -8.48
CA THR A 35 7.91 0.31 -8.54
C THR A 35 7.11 -0.70 -7.70
N GLU A 36 6.97 -1.94 -8.17
CA GLU A 36 6.41 -3.07 -7.41
C GLU A 36 7.01 -3.18 -6.01
N LYS A 37 8.33 -2.96 -5.89
CA LYS A 37 9.04 -3.01 -4.61
C LYS A 37 8.52 -1.98 -3.60
N LEU A 38 8.04 -0.82 -4.06
CA LEU A 38 7.43 0.19 -3.19
C LEU A 38 6.08 -0.32 -2.68
N ILE A 39 5.22 -0.82 -3.58
CA ILE A 39 3.92 -1.42 -3.22
C ILE A 39 4.10 -2.56 -2.22
N GLN A 40 5.06 -3.44 -2.45
CA GLN A 40 5.35 -4.57 -1.59
C GLN A 40 5.75 -4.12 -0.18
N ASN A 41 6.59 -3.08 -0.06
CA ASN A 41 6.94 -2.51 1.24
C ASN A 41 5.75 -1.84 1.93
N LEU A 42 4.88 -1.15 1.20
CA LEU A 42 3.68 -0.52 1.74
C LEU A 42 2.67 -1.56 2.21
N ARG A 43 2.47 -2.62 1.43
CA ARG A 43 1.63 -3.77 1.77
C ARG A 43 2.14 -4.48 3.03
N ASP A 44 3.44 -4.74 3.11
CA ASP A 44 4.06 -5.33 4.30
C ASP A 44 3.89 -4.43 5.52
N HIS A 45 4.10 -3.12 5.36
CA HIS A 45 3.88 -2.14 6.42
C HIS A 45 2.41 -2.13 6.86
N PHE A 46 1.47 -2.17 5.93
CA PHE A 46 0.04 -2.24 6.21
C PHE A 46 -0.36 -3.55 6.91
N MET A 47 0.18 -4.70 6.49
CA MET A 47 -0.09 -5.99 7.14
C MET A 47 0.48 -6.03 8.56
N ARG A 48 1.65 -5.42 8.79
CA ARG A 48 2.29 -5.40 10.12
C ARG A 48 1.71 -4.37 11.08
N HIS A 49 1.29 -3.20 10.57
CA HIS A 49 0.88 -2.06 11.39
C HIS A 49 -0.59 -1.68 11.23
N GLY A 50 -1.20 -1.92 10.07
CA GLY A 50 -2.57 -1.53 9.73
C GLY A 50 -3.64 -2.53 10.15
N LEU A 51 -3.36 -3.85 10.15
CA LEU A 51 -4.34 -4.86 10.56
C LEU A 51 -4.84 -4.65 12.00
N GLY A 52 -3.99 -4.18 12.91
CA GLY A 52 -4.38 -3.86 14.28
C GLY A 52 -5.35 -2.68 14.41
N SER A 53 -5.42 -1.80 13.41
CA SER A 53 -6.27 -0.60 13.43
C SER A 53 -7.62 -0.81 12.71
N ILE A 54 -7.74 -1.82 11.85
CA ILE A 54 -8.93 -2.05 11.00
C ILE A 54 -9.76 -3.24 11.50
N MET A 55 -9.13 -4.21 12.18
CA MET A 55 -9.83 -5.35 12.81
C MET A 55 -10.15 -5.15 14.31
N GLY A 56 -9.89 -3.95 14.86
CA GLY A 56 -9.88 -3.75 16.32
C GLY A 56 -10.58 -2.48 16.82
N GLN A 57 -11.74 -2.13 16.28
CA GLN A 57 -12.69 -1.27 17.00
C GLN A 57 -13.98 -2.05 17.26
N ASP A 58 -14.00 -2.72 18.42
CA ASP A 58 -15.21 -3.02 19.19
C ASP A 58 -15.43 -1.88 20.20
#